data_AF-A0A962G6J9-F1
#
_entry.id   AF-A0A962G6J9-F1
#
_cell.length_a   1.000
_cell.length_b   1.000
_cell.length_c   1.000
_cell.angle_alpha   90.00
_cell.angle_beta   90.00
_cell.angle_gamma   90.00
#
_symmetry.space_group_name_H-M   'P 1'
#
loop_
_entity.id
_entity.type
_entity.pdbx_description
1 polymer ?
#
loop_
_entity_poly.entity_id
_entity_poly.type
_entity_poly.pdbx_seq_one_letter_code
_entity_poly.pdbx_strand_id
1 'polypeptide(L)'
;VEGTRAVGTAITAGTLTSIIVFLPNVFGERTPIAIYLTQVAISMAIAHIASWLVAVSLIPMLAAKLPPPKFIGRENAVTRLQHRYGRLVDWSLRNRGKTMLGLLCLLLLSFVPMSQTKSDMFPAGDTREMQLRYELNGNYR
;
A
#
# COMPACT_ATOMS: atom_id res chain seq x y z
N VAL A 1 12.19 29.44 1.50
CA VAL A 1 11.24 29.03 2.55
C VAL A 1 9.99 28.33 1.99
N GLU A 2 9.54 28.67 0.77
CA GLU A 2 8.37 28.04 0.13
C GLU A 2 8.54 26.54 -0.18
N GLY A 3 9.71 26.12 -0.68
CA GLY A 3 9.97 24.71 -1.02
C GLY A 3 9.81 23.74 0.15
N THR A 4 10.36 24.08 1.33
CA THR A 4 10.22 23.24 2.55
C THR A 4 8.77 23.17 3.05
N ARG A 5 8.01 24.25 2.89
CA ARG A 5 6.60 24.33 3.28
C ARG A 5 5.71 23.49 2.36
N ALA A 6 5.99 23.50 1.06
CA ALA A 6 5.30 22.67 0.07
C ALA A 6 5.58 21.17 0.28
N VAL A 7 6.81 20.80 0.61
CA VAL A 7 7.16 19.40 0.88
C VAL A 7 6.52 18.89 2.18
N GLY A 8 6.51 19.70 3.24
CA GLY A 8 5.89 19.32 4.53
C GLY A 8 4.38 19.08 4.41
N THR A 9 3.68 19.92 3.65
CA THR A 9 2.24 19.75 3.37
C THR A 9 1.96 18.50 2.53
N ALA A 10 2.77 18.23 1.49
CA ALA A 10 2.63 17.02 0.66
C ALA A 10 2.84 15.72 1.46
N ILE A 11 3.86 15.66 2.31
CA ILE A 11 4.15 14.48 3.14
C ILE A 11 3.00 14.21 4.11
N THR A 12 2.49 15.26 4.76
CA THR A 12 1.39 15.13 5.73
C THR A 12 0.08 14.70 5.06
N ALA A 13 -0.22 15.23 3.88
CA ALA A 13 -1.37 14.78 3.11
C ALA A 13 -1.27 13.29 2.74
N GLY A 14 -0.10 12.87 2.24
CA GLY A 14 0.17 11.48 1.86
C GLY A 14 0.03 10.50 3.03
N THR A 15 0.62 10.81 4.19
CA THR A 15 0.53 9.96 5.38
C THR A 15 -0.90 9.87 5.90
N LEU A 16 -1.65 10.98 5.87
CA LEU A 16 -3.06 10.99 6.28
C LEU A 16 -3.93 10.10 5.38
N THR A 17 -3.76 10.16 4.05
CA THR A 17 -4.47 9.24 3.13
C THR A 17 -4.17 7.78 3.41
N SER A 18 -2.92 7.43 3.71
CA SER A 18 -2.56 6.05 4.09
C SER A 18 -3.25 5.61 5.38
N ILE A 19 -3.36 6.48 6.38
CA ILE A 19 -4.07 6.18 7.63
C ILE A 19 -5.57 5.98 7.38
N ILE A 20 -6.19 6.83 6.55
CA ILE A 20 -7.63 6.77 6.23
C ILE A 20 -8.02 5.43 5.59
N VAL A 21 -7.14 4.82 4.78
CA VAL A 21 -7.39 3.50 4.17
C VAL A 21 -7.56 2.39 5.22
N PHE A 22 -6.98 2.53 6.41
CA PHE A 22 -7.13 1.56 7.50
C PHE A 22 -8.32 1.83 8.43
N LEU A 23 -8.96 3.00 8.31
CA LEU A 23 -10.08 3.41 9.15
C LEU A 23 -11.27 2.42 9.14
N PRO A 24 -11.67 1.82 7.99
CA PRO A 24 -12.75 0.84 7.95
C PRO A 24 -12.49 -0.39 8.82
N ASN A 25 -11.22 -0.82 8.93
CA ASN A 25 -10.84 -1.97 9.74
C ASN A 25 -10.91 -1.69 11.25
N VAL A 26 -10.93 -0.41 11.65
CA VAL A 26 -11.03 0.00 13.06
C VAL A 26 -12.50 0.11 13.50
N PHE A 27 -13.39 0.56 12.61
CA PHE A 27 -14.81 0.77 12.91
C PHE A 27 -15.75 -0.33 12.39
N GLY A 28 -15.22 -1.38 11.76
CA GLY A 28 -16.00 -2.48 11.20
C GLY A 28 -16.75 -3.31 12.23
N GLU A 29 -17.73 -4.10 11.75
CA GLU A 29 -18.50 -5.03 12.58
C GLU A 29 -17.58 -6.02 13.30
N ARG A 30 -17.92 -6.37 14.56
CA ARG A 30 -17.13 -7.30 15.37
C ARG A 30 -17.34 -8.74 14.95
N THR A 31 -16.82 -9.10 13.78
CA THR A 31 -16.58 -10.49 13.39
C THR A 31 -15.20 -10.94 13.90
N PRO A 32 -14.97 -12.24 14.13
CA PRO A 32 -13.66 -12.74 14.57
C PRO A 32 -12.50 -12.27 13.66
N ILE A 33 -12.75 -12.20 12.34
CA ILE A 33 -11.81 -11.72 11.33
C ILE A 33 -11.54 -10.22 11.51
N ALA A 34 -12.61 -9.42 11.68
CA ALA A 34 -12.46 -7.98 11.86
C ALA A 34 -11.62 -7.63 13.09
N ILE A 35 -11.72 -8.38 14.19
CA ILE A 35 -10.92 -8.15 15.40
C ILE A 35 -9.42 -8.30 15.11
N TYR A 36 -9.00 -9.33 14.38
CA TYR A 36 -7.60 -9.49 13.96
C TYR A 36 -7.14 -8.36 13.04
N LEU A 37 -7.98 -7.98 12.07
CA LEU A 37 -7.68 -6.88 11.16
C LEU A 37 -7.59 -5.52 11.89
N THR A 38 -8.40 -5.30 12.93
CA THR A 38 -8.31 -4.11 13.79
C THR A 38 -6.97 -4.04 14.51
N GLN A 39 -6.47 -5.15 15.05
CA GLN A 39 -5.15 -5.19 15.71
C GLN A 39 -4.01 -4.82 14.74
N VAL A 40 -4.06 -5.36 13.52
CA VAL A 40 -3.09 -5.04 12.46
C VAL A 40 -3.20 -3.57 12.05
N ALA A 41 -4.42 -3.07 11.84
CA ALA A 41 -4.67 -1.69 11.45
C ALA A 41 -4.15 -0.68 12.49
N ILE A 42 -4.39 -0.92 13.78
CA ILE A 42 -3.91 -0.08 14.87
C ILE A 42 -2.36 -0.08 14.91
N SER A 43 -1.73 -1.23 14.74
CA SER A 43 -0.27 -1.34 14.70
C SER A 43 0.34 -0.53 13.53
N MET A 44 -0.25 -0.67 12.33
CA MET A 44 0.20 0.08 11.14
C MET A 44 -0.01 1.58 11.29
N ALA A 45 -1.14 2.01 11.89
CA ALA A 45 -1.43 3.42 12.12
C ALA A 45 -0.40 4.06 13.06
N ILE A 46 -0.05 3.40 14.17
CA ILE A 46 0.98 3.88 15.11
C ILE A 46 2.33 3.99 14.40
N ALA A 47 2.71 2.98 13.60
CA ALA A 47 3.96 3.01 12.83
C ALA A 47 4.00 4.17 11.80
N HIS A 48 2.89 4.47 11.13
CA HIS A 48 2.80 5.58 10.18
C HIS A 48 2.93 6.94 10.86
N ILE A 49 2.30 7.13 12.03
CA ILE A 49 2.41 8.37 12.82
C ILE A 49 3.85 8.56 13.31
N ALA A 50 4.47 7.51 13.84
CA ALA A 50 5.86 7.55 14.28
C ALA A 50 6.81 7.88 13.11
N SER A 51 6.63 7.23 11.96
CA SER A 51 7.42 7.49 10.75
C SER A 51 7.23 8.92 10.22
N TRP A 52 6.00 9.45 10.23
CA TRP A 52 5.70 10.83 9.85
C TRP A 52 6.39 11.84 10.76
N LEU A 53 6.36 11.62 12.08
CA LEU A 53 7.04 12.49 13.04
C LEU A 53 8.56 12.51 12.82
N VAL A 54 9.16 11.34 12.58
CA VAL A 54 10.58 11.22 12.25
C VAL A 54 10.89 11.90 10.92
N ALA A 55 10.03 11.76 9.91
CA ALA A 55 10.23 12.39 8.61
C ALA A 55 10.22 13.91 8.68
N VAL A 56 9.30 14.49 9.46
CA VAL A 56 9.18 15.96 9.58
C VAL A 56 10.24 16.56 10.50
N SER A 57 10.76 15.81 11.49
CA SER A 57 11.77 16.32 12.43
C SER A 57 13.20 15.98 12.03
N LEU A 58 13.48 14.70 11.79
CA LEU A 58 14.84 14.18 11.64
C LEU A 58 15.42 14.47 10.26
N ILE A 59 14.61 14.37 9.19
CA ILE A 59 15.06 14.64 7.83
C ILE A 59 15.55 16.09 7.65
N PRO A 60 14.83 17.15 8.06
CA PRO A 60 15.35 18.52 7.91
C PRO A 60 16.59 18.76 8.79
N MET A 61 16.65 18.16 9.98
CA MET A 61 17.83 18.28 10.85
C MET A 61 19.08 17.64 10.20
N LEU A 62 18.93 16.48 9.58
CA LEU A 62 20.01 15.82 8.83
C LEU A 62 20.37 16.60 7.56
N ALA A 63 19.38 17.10 6.82
CA ALA A 63 19.59 17.88 5.60
C ALA A 63 20.34 19.19 5.87
N ALA A 64 20.12 19.83 7.02
CA ALA A 64 20.86 21.02 7.42
C ALA A 64 22.35 20.75 7.74
N LYS A 65 22.70 19.51 8.10
CA LYS A 65 24.07 19.10 8.46
C LYS A 65 24.83 18.49 7.29
N LEU A 66 24.14 18.08 6.24
CA LEU A 66 24.75 17.49 5.03
C LEU A 66 25.18 18.60 4.06
N PRO A 67 26.39 18.48 3.46
CA PRO A 67 26.82 19.43 2.44
C PRO A 67 25.89 19.36 1.21
N PRO A 68 25.65 20.48 0.51
CA PRO A 68 24.79 20.50 -0.66
C PRO A 68 25.31 19.50 -1.72
N PRO A 69 24.42 18.70 -2.33
CA PRO A 69 24.83 17.67 -3.28
C PRO A 69 25.50 18.30 -4.50
N LYS A 70 26.74 17.89 -4.78
CA LYS A 70 27.56 18.37 -5.92
C LYS A 70 27.08 17.85 -7.30
N PHE A 71 25.89 17.26 -7.39
CA PHE A 71 25.39 16.56 -8.58
C PHE A 71 24.41 17.40 -9.41
N ILE A 72 24.79 18.63 -9.74
CA ILE A 72 24.06 19.45 -10.71
C ILE A 72 24.83 19.35 -12.04
N GLY A 73 24.25 18.67 -13.05
CA GLY A 73 24.72 18.75 -14.44
C GLY A 73 25.49 17.56 -15.03
N ARG A 74 25.55 16.39 -14.36
CA ARG A 74 26.05 15.17 -15.02
C ARG A 74 24.91 14.44 -15.74
N GLU A 75 25.04 14.21 -17.04
CA GLU A 75 24.21 13.27 -17.79
C GLU A 75 24.44 11.85 -17.28
N ASN A 76 23.71 11.48 -16.24
CA ASN A 76 23.73 10.13 -15.69
C ASN A 76 22.60 9.29 -16.32
N ALA A 77 22.64 7.98 -16.10
CA ALA A 77 21.54 7.06 -16.44
C ALA A 77 20.17 7.57 -15.93
N VAL A 78 20.16 8.29 -14.80
CA VAL A 78 18.98 8.94 -14.22
C VAL A 78 18.41 10.02 -15.15
N THR A 79 19.26 10.89 -15.73
CA THR A 79 18.83 11.94 -16.67
C THR A 79 18.24 11.32 -17.93
N ARG A 80 18.85 10.24 -18.44
CA ARG A 80 18.30 9.49 -19.59
C ARG A 80 16.95 8.86 -19.26
N LEU A 81 16.79 8.32 -18.06
CA LEU A 81 15.53 7.74 -17.59
C LEU A 81 14.45 8.83 -17.41
N GLN A 82 14.80 10.00 -16.89
CA GLN A 82 13.90 11.15 -16.79
C GLN A 82 13.41 11.62 -18.17
N HIS A 83 14.29 11.70 -19.17
CA HIS A 83 13.89 12.05 -20.54
C HIS A 83 12.98 10.99 -21.16
N ARG A 84 13.26 9.70 -20.94
CA ARG A 84 12.37 8.61 -21.41
C ARG A 84 11.01 8.67 -20.71
N TYR A 85 10.99 8.89 -19.41
CA TYR A 85 9.75 9.06 -18.64
C TYR A 85 8.95 10.26 -19.13
N GLY A 86 9.59 11.43 -19.32
CA GLY A 86 8.96 12.62 -19.86
C GLY A 86 8.35 12.38 -21.24
N ARG A 87 9.05 11.66 -22.12
CA ARG A 87 8.53 11.29 -23.44
C ARG A 87 7.36 10.29 -23.38
N LEU A 88 7.36 9.36 -22.43
CA LEU A 88 6.23 8.44 -22.19
C LEU A 88 5.01 9.19 -21.66
N VAL A 89 5.22 10.11 -20.72
CA VAL A 89 4.16 10.95 -20.15
C VAL A 89 3.57 11.84 -21.26
N ASP A 90 4.41 12.47 -22.06
CA ASP A 90 3.99 13.34 -23.15
C ASP A 90 3.25 12.57 -24.26
N TRP A 91 3.70 11.35 -24.57
CA TRP A 91 2.97 10.43 -25.45
C TRP A 91 1.61 10.03 -24.87
N SER A 92 1.55 9.74 -23.57
CA SER A 92 0.33 9.42 -22.83
C SER A 92 -0.67 10.59 -22.82
N LEU A 93 -0.18 11.83 -22.70
CA LEU A 93 -1.01 13.04 -22.73
C LEU A 93 -1.49 13.40 -24.14
N ARG A 94 -0.66 13.22 -25.18
CA ARG A 94 -1.04 13.51 -26.58
C ARG A 94 -2.07 12.53 -27.12
N ASN A 95 -2.07 11.30 -26.61
CA ASN A 95 -2.86 10.21 -27.16
C ASN A 95 -3.88 9.70 -26.14
N ARG A 96 -4.63 10.64 -25.53
CA ARG A 96 -5.59 10.43 -24.43
C ARG A 96 -6.52 9.22 -24.62
N GLY A 97 -6.96 8.98 -25.86
CA GLY A 97 -7.82 7.84 -26.19
C GLY A 97 -7.15 6.48 -25.98
N LYS A 98 -5.87 6.31 -26.35
CA LYS A 98 -5.15 5.03 -26.14
C LYS A 98 -4.76 4.84 -24.68
N THR A 99 -4.44 5.92 -23.97
CA THR A 99 -4.18 5.88 -22.52
C THR A 99 -5.42 5.45 -21.76
N MET A 100 -6.59 6.00 -22.11
CA MET A 100 -7.86 5.64 -21.50
C MET A 100 -8.29 4.21 -21.83
N LEU A 101 -8.10 3.77 -23.09
CA LEU A 101 -8.28 2.37 -23.48
C LEU A 101 -7.35 1.45 -22.68
N GLY A 102 -6.08 1.83 -22.52
CA GLY A 102 -5.11 1.07 -21.75
C GLY A 102 -5.49 0.95 -20.27
N LEU A 103 -5.97 2.04 -19.66
CA LEU A 103 -6.46 2.05 -18.28
C LEU A 103 -7.70 1.16 -18.12
N LEU A 104 -8.63 1.22 -19.09
CA LEU A 104 -9.82 0.37 -19.11
C LEU A 104 -9.44 -1.11 -19.28
N CYS A 105 -8.52 -1.42 -20.18
CA CYS A 105 -7.99 -2.77 -20.36
C CYS A 105 -7.31 -3.28 -19.09
N LEU A 106 -6.51 -2.46 -18.40
CA LEU A 106 -5.87 -2.81 -17.13
C LEU A 106 -6.92 -3.10 -16.03
N LEU A 107 -7.97 -2.29 -15.97
CA LEU A 107 -9.07 -2.49 -15.04
C LEU A 107 -9.79 -3.81 -15.32
N LEU A 108 -10.13 -4.09 -16.59
CA LEU A 108 -10.74 -5.35 -16.99
C LEU A 108 -9.82 -6.55 -16.75
N LEU A 109 -8.52 -6.39 -17.01
CA LEU A 109 -7.52 -7.42 -16.73
C LEU A 109 -7.46 -7.73 -15.22
N SER A 110 -7.66 -6.74 -14.35
CA SER A 110 -7.68 -6.94 -12.90
C SER A 110 -8.87 -7.80 -12.42
N PHE A 111 -9.95 -7.94 -13.20
CA PHE A 111 -11.05 -8.85 -12.87
C PHE A 111 -10.69 -10.33 -13.08
N VAL A 112 -9.76 -10.63 -13.98
CA VAL A 112 -9.32 -12.01 -14.27
C VAL A 112 -8.75 -12.72 -13.04
N PRO A 113 -7.76 -12.16 -12.31
CA PRO A 113 -7.23 -12.80 -11.11
C PRO A 113 -8.26 -12.88 -9.98
N MET A 114 -9.21 -11.94 -9.92
CA MET A 114 -10.29 -11.97 -8.93
C MET A 114 -11.19 -13.20 -9.12
N SER A 115 -11.49 -13.59 -10.37
CA SER A 115 -12.28 -14.79 -10.67
C SER A 115 -11.55 -16.11 -10.40
N GLN A 116 -10.22 -16.12 -10.47
CA GLN A 116 -9.40 -17.32 -10.30
C GLN A 116 -8.90 -17.54 -8.87
N THR A 117 -9.09 -16.56 -7.98
CA THR A 117 -8.65 -16.66 -6.59
C THR A 117 -9.70 -17.39 -5.77
N LYS A 118 -9.37 -18.62 -5.34
CA LYS A 118 -10.18 -19.35 -4.35
C LYS A 118 -9.98 -18.70 -2.99
N SER A 119 -11.06 -18.19 -2.39
CA SER A 119 -11.02 -17.58 -1.06
C SER A 119 -11.00 -18.66 0.02
N ASP A 120 -9.82 -19.14 0.38
CA ASP A 120 -9.62 -19.87 1.64
C ASP A 120 -9.43 -18.86 2.78
N MET A 121 -10.52 -18.51 3.48
CA MET A 121 -10.49 -17.49 4.55
C MET A 121 -9.79 -17.97 5.82
N PHE A 122 -9.70 -19.29 6.00
CA PHE A 122 -8.92 -19.94 7.05
C PHE A 122 -8.39 -21.26 6.49
N PRO A 123 -7.23 -21.28 5.82
CA PRO A 123 -6.57 -22.54 5.53
C PRO A 123 -6.38 -23.22 6.88
N ALA A 124 -6.92 -24.44 7.03
CA ALA A 124 -6.63 -25.25 8.19
C ALA A 124 -5.10 -25.25 8.30
N GLY A 125 -4.58 -24.65 9.37
CA GLY A 125 -3.15 -24.77 9.66
C GLY A 125 -2.82 -26.24 9.59
N ASP A 126 -1.64 -26.56 9.06
CA ASP A 126 -1.15 -27.94 8.95
C ASP A 126 -0.84 -28.46 10.37
N THR A 127 -1.89 -28.57 11.17
CA THR A 127 -1.89 -28.99 12.55
C THR A 127 -1.98 -30.50 12.47
N ARG A 128 -0.96 -31.17 13.00
CA ARG A 128 -0.87 -32.63 13.06
C ARG A 128 -1.83 -33.20 14.13
N GLU A 129 -3.07 -32.71 14.15
CA GLU A 129 -4.16 -33.15 14.99
C GLU A 129 -5.26 -33.72 14.11
N MET A 130 -5.36 -35.05 14.06
CA MET A 130 -6.50 -35.72 13.45
C MET A 130 -7.67 -35.72 14.44
N GLN A 131 -8.69 -34.90 14.18
CA GLN A 131 -9.96 -34.97 14.91
C GLN A 131 -10.85 -36.06 14.29
N LEU A 132 -10.92 -37.23 14.94
CA LEU A 132 -11.92 -38.25 14.63
C LEU A 132 -13.22 -37.96 15.40
N ARG A 133 -14.22 -37.44 14.69
CA ARG A 133 -15.61 -37.36 15.21
C ARG A 133 -16.28 -38.72 15.01
N TYR A 134 -16.40 -39.48 16.09
CA TYR A 134 -17.23 -40.69 16.12
C TYR A 134 -18.66 -40.32 16.49
N GLU A 135 -19.57 -40.35 15.52
CA GLU A 135 -21.01 -40.38 15.78
C GLU A 135 -21.42 -41.84 16.03
N LEU A 136 -21.34 -42.26 17.29
CA LEU A 136 -21.90 -43.54 17.71
C LEU A 136 -23.42 -43.40 17.75
N ASN A 137 -24.08 -43.75 16.64
CA ASN A 137 -25.51 -44.04 16.63
C ASN A 137 -25.75 -45.25 17.53
N GLY A 138 -26.19 -45.01 18.77
CA GLY A 138 -26.53 -46.01 19.77
C GLY A 138 -27.81 -46.79 19.44
N ASN A 139 -27.91 -47.30 18.21
CA ASN A 139 -29.04 -48.09 17.70
C ASN A 139 -28.66 -49.55 17.49
N TYR A 140 -27.95 -50.13 18.46
CA TYR A 140 -27.84 -51.58 18.56
C TYR A 140 -28.47 -52.03 19.88
N ARG A 141 -29.64 -52.66 19.71
CA ARG A 141 -30.39 -53.44 20.70
C ARG A 141 -29.56 -54.59 21.27
#